data_AF-A0A8J7PTS2-F1
#
_entry.id   AF-A0A8J7PTS2-F1
#
_cell.length_a   1.000
_cell.length_b   1.000
_cell.length_c   1.000
_cell.angle_alpha   90.00
_cell.angle_beta   90.00
_cell.angle_gamma   90.00
#
_symmetry.space_group_name_H-M   'P 1'
#
loop_
_entity.id
_entity.type
_entity.pdbx_description
1 polymer ?
#
loop_
_entity_poly.entity_id
_entity_poly.type
_entity_poly.pdbx_seq_one_letter_code
_entity_poly.pdbx_strand_id
1 'polypeptide(L)'
;RRGWVNGDKRRAGGALTPGRRPARPGRRGPVNDRVYGRLTFLTTWPAVGLLVVLFLLCRFGFDKRDEALGCGNETLDGQRWYTPEKAHDLLGRLGPRGRCLYAVTAVTLDLFFPAVYAGLFAGLIGNLYPVRWARRLAAIPAGAAVADWCENGLVAYLARTFDEARTDPVGGIAAVATALKTGLFLLAMCCVVAGCGRSIRSALGQDAAGNRRAP
;
A
#
# COMPACT_ATOMS: atom_id res chain seq x y z
N ARG A 1 -23.29 75.48 44.77
CA ARG A 1 -22.90 76.24 43.55
C ARG A 1 -22.81 75.23 42.40
N ARG A 2 -23.92 74.90 41.74
CA ARG A 2 -24.31 75.34 40.38
C ARG A 2 -23.14 75.49 39.40
N GLY A 3 -23.16 74.69 38.33
CA GLY A 3 -22.27 74.81 37.17
C GLY A 3 -22.63 73.81 36.08
N TRP A 4 -23.77 74.03 35.44
CA TRP A 4 -24.13 73.43 34.14
C TRP A 4 -23.24 74.04 33.06
N VAL A 5 -22.67 73.23 32.16
CA VAL A 5 -22.26 73.67 30.82
C VAL A 5 -22.66 72.60 29.80
N ASN A 6 -23.62 72.98 28.96
CA ASN A 6 -24.00 72.28 27.73
C ASN A 6 -22.96 72.54 26.63
N GLY A 7 -22.70 71.53 25.81
CA GLY A 7 -21.78 71.62 24.67
C GLY A 7 -22.04 70.55 23.63
N ASP A 8 -23.17 70.68 22.95
CA ASP A 8 -23.58 69.89 21.79
C ASP A 8 -22.66 70.18 20.58
N LYS A 9 -22.02 69.16 20.00
CA LYS A 9 -21.42 69.21 18.66
C LYS A 9 -21.67 67.90 17.92
N ARG A 10 -22.74 67.92 17.13
CA ARG A 10 -22.97 67.06 15.97
C ARG A 10 -21.74 67.03 15.06
N ARG A 11 -21.35 65.84 14.57
CA ARG A 11 -20.78 65.68 13.22
C ARG A 11 -20.86 64.23 12.71
N ALA A 12 -21.47 64.15 11.53
CA ALA A 12 -21.12 63.30 10.39
C ALA A 12 -21.32 61.78 10.51
N GLY A 13 -22.26 61.29 9.68
CA GLY A 13 -22.45 59.88 9.39
C GLY A 13 -21.21 59.25 8.73
N GLY A 14 -20.82 58.10 9.27
CA GLY A 14 -19.94 57.14 8.62
C GLY A 14 -20.80 55.94 8.21
N ALA A 15 -20.88 55.70 6.90
CA ALA A 15 -21.59 54.58 6.32
C ALA A 15 -21.08 53.24 6.90
N LEU A 16 -22.01 52.46 7.43
CA LEU A 16 -21.80 51.07 7.81
C LEU A 16 -21.48 50.26 6.55
N THR A 17 -20.21 49.90 6.38
CA THR A 17 -19.82 48.87 5.42
C THR A 17 -20.44 47.53 5.85
N PRO A 18 -21.12 46.80 4.95
CA PRO A 18 -21.68 45.49 5.30
C PRO A 18 -20.53 44.54 5.61
N GLY A 19 -20.44 44.15 6.89
CA GLY A 19 -19.46 43.18 7.36
C GLY A 19 -19.54 41.90 6.55
N ARG A 20 -18.47 41.58 5.82
CA ARG A 20 -18.22 40.23 5.30
C ARG A 20 -18.27 39.27 6.48
N ARG A 21 -19.34 38.48 6.57
CA ARG A 21 -19.43 37.37 7.51
C ARG A 21 -18.23 36.44 7.25
N PRO A 22 -17.39 36.14 8.26
CA PRO A 22 -16.34 35.16 8.09
C PRO A 22 -16.98 33.83 7.69
N ALA A 23 -16.49 33.24 6.60
CA ALA A 23 -16.92 31.94 6.13
C ALA A 23 -16.81 30.93 7.28
N ARG A 24 -17.94 30.33 7.68
CA ARG A 24 -17.95 29.28 8.68
C ARG A 24 -16.99 28.18 8.21
N PRO A 25 -15.95 27.81 8.99
CA PRO A 25 -15.10 26.69 8.62
C PRO A 25 -15.98 25.46 8.52
N GLY A 26 -16.03 24.88 7.32
CA GLY A 26 -16.78 23.67 7.03
C GLY A 26 -16.43 22.62 8.07
N ARG A 27 -17.44 22.20 8.83
CA ARG A 27 -17.35 21.18 9.87
C ARG A 27 -16.89 19.89 9.21
N ARG A 28 -15.57 19.66 9.17
CA ARG A 28 -14.98 18.37 8.82
C ARG A 28 -15.48 17.41 9.89
N GLY A 29 -16.40 16.51 9.53
CA GLY A 29 -16.81 15.45 10.44
C GLY A 29 -15.59 14.67 10.94
N PRO A 30 -15.64 14.07 12.14
CA PRO A 30 -14.56 13.24 12.66
C PRO A 30 -14.48 11.97 11.80
N VAL A 31 -13.71 12.03 10.73
CA VAL A 31 -13.51 10.91 9.81
C VAL A 31 -12.48 9.98 10.43
N ASN A 32 -12.91 9.16 11.40
CA ASN A 32 -12.19 8.03 12.01
C ASN A 32 -10.64 8.11 11.91
N ASP A 33 -10.05 9.11 12.57
CA ASP A 33 -8.61 9.42 12.53
C ASP A 33 -7.74 8.34 13.20
N ARG A 34 -8.34 7.41 13.96
CA ARG A 34 -7.61 6.38 14.72
C ARG A 34 -6.85 5.39 13.84
N VAL A 35 -7.47 4.91 12.76
CA VAL A 35 -6.83 3.92 11.88
C VAL A 35 -5.69 4.55 11.09
N TYR A 36 -5.90 5.77 10.58
CA TYR A 36 -4.87 6.49 9.84
C TYR A 36 -3.74 6.97 10.77
N GLY A 37 -4.06 7.46 11.98
CA GLY A 37 -3.08 7.82 12.99
C GLY A 37 -2.27 6.63 13.54
N ARG A 38 -2.76 5.40 13.38
CA ARG A 38 -1.96 4.19 13.60
C ARG A 38 -1.15 3.77 12.38
N LEU A 39 -1.43 4.28 11.18
CA LEU A 39 -0.65 3.98 9.97
C LEU A 39 0.40 5.05 9.68
N THR A 40 0.36 6.20 10.35
CA THR A 40 1.36 7.26 10.21
C THR A 40 2.76 6.84 10.65
N PHE A 41 2.92 5.81 11.50
CA PHE A 41 4.27 5.32 11.82
C PHE A 41 4.94 4.71 10.58
N LEU A 42 4.17 4.04 9.70
CA LEU A 42 4.66 3.47 8.43
C LEU A 42 5.03 4.55 7.41
N THR A 43 4.52 5.77 7.57
CA THR A 43 4.88 6.90 6.69
C THR A 43 6.19 7.57 7.10
N THR A 44 6.81 7.18 8.21
CA THR A 44 8.12 7.72 8.60
C THR A 44 9.22 7.12 7.73
N TRP A 45 10.21 7.93 7.34
CA TRP A 45 11.35 7.44 6.56
C TRP A 45 12.15 6.31 7.23
N PRO A 46 12.36 6.30 8.57
CA PRO A 46 12.96 5.15 9.24
C PRO A 46 12.14 3.87 9.10
N ALA A 47 10.80 3.94 9.21
CA ALA A 47 9.95 2.77 9.02
C ALA A 47 10.00 2.26 7.57
N VAL A 48 9.97 3.16 6.59
CA VAL A 48 10.17 2.80 5.17
C VAL A 48 11.54 2.14 4.96
N GLY A 49 12.61 2.71 5.55
CA GLY A 49 13.95 2.13 5.47
C GLY A 49 14.03 0.72 6.07
N LEU A 50 13.43 0.50 7.25
CA LEU A 50 13.33 -0.82 7.85
C LEU A 50 12.57 -1.80 6.95
N LEU A 51 11.45 -1.39 6.36
CA LEU A 51 10.66 -2.23 5.46
C LEU A 51 11.42 -2.57 4.18
N VAL A 52 12.24 -1.67 3.66
CA VAL A 52 13.14 -1.96 2.53
C VAL A 52 14.18 -3.01 2.93
N VAL A 53 14.79 -2.89 4.11
CA VAL A 53 15.74 -3.91 4.60
C VAL A 53 15.05 -5.26 4.75
N LEU A 54 13.87 -5.32 5.38
CA LEU A 54 13.09 -6.55 5.52
C LEU A 54 12.71 -7.14 4.16
N PHE A 55 12.33 -6.29 3.19
CA PHE A 55 12.01 -6.72 1.84
C PHE A 55 13.21 -7.40 1.17
N LEU A 56 14.40 -6.81 1.30
CA LEU A 56 15.64 -7.39 0.77
C LEU A 56 16.03 -8.69 1.46
N LEU A 57 15.83 -8.79 2.79
CA LEU A 57 16.04 -10.03 3.54
C LEU A 57 15.10 -11.15 3.08
N CYS A 58 13.81 -10.85 2.86
CA CYS A 58 12.87 -11.81 2.29
C CYS A 58 13.28 -12.23 0.88
N ARG A 59 13.71 -11.28 0.04
CA ARG A 59 14.18 -11.56 -1.32
C ARG A 59 15.34 -12.56 -1.32
N PHE A 60 16.30 -12.40 -0.40
CA PHE A 60 17.38 -13.35 -0.21
C PHE A 60 16.88 -14.73 0.26
N GLY A 61 15.89 -14.76 1.16
CA GLY A 61 15.23 -16.00 1.57
C GLY A 61 14.57 -16.75 0.40
N PHE A 62 13.91 -16.02 -0.51
CA PHE A 62 13.33 -16.60 -1.72
C PHE A 62 14.40 -17.18 -2.66
N ASP A 63 15.52 -16.47 -2.87
CA ASP A 63 16.63 -17.02 -3.67
C ASP A 63 17.14 -18.35 -3.11
N LYS A 64 17.26 -18.43 -1.77
CA LYS A 64 17.72 -19.66 -1.10
C LYS A 64 16.69 -20.78 -1.17
N ARG A 65 15.40 -20.46 -1.07
CA ARG A 65 14.31 -21.42 -1.30
C ARG A 65 14.38 -21.97 -2.71
N ASP A 66 14.47 -21.11 -3.71
CA ASP A 66 14.43 -21.50 -5.12
C ASP A 66 15.65 -22.36 -5.48
N GLU A 67 16.84 -22.01 -4.98
CA GLU A 67 18.06 -22.84 -5.08
C GLU A 67 17.84 -24.24 -4.45
N ALA A 68 17.23 -24.30 -3.27
CA ALA A 68 17.00 -25.55 -2.55
C ALA A 68 15.91 -26.44 -3.19
N LEU A 69 14.91 -25.84 -3.84
CA LEU A 69 13.89 -26.57 -4.59
C LEU A 69 14.48 -27.17 -5.88
N GLY A 70 15.58 -26.60 -6.41
CA GLY A 70 16.38 -27.19 -7.49
C GLY A 70 15.65 -27.35 -8.82
N CYS A 71 14.42 -26.85 -8.93
CA CYS A 71 13.67 -26.84 -10.17
C CYS A 71 14.07 -25.58 -10.91
N GLY A 72 14.54 -25.69 -12.16
CA GLY A 72 14.70 -24.56 -13.07
C GLY A 72 13.37 -23.88 -13.48
N ASN A 73 12.37 -23.92 -12.61
CA ASN A 73 11.02 -23.41 -12.77
C ASN A 73 10.75 -22.36 -11.68
N GLU A 74 10.13 -21.27 -12.10
CA GLU A 74 9.49 -20.28 -11.22
C GLU A 74 8.43 -20.98 -10.35
N THR A 75 8.48 -20.75 -9.03
CA THR A 75 7.45 -21.24 -8.10
C THR A 75 6.07 -20.67 -8.47
N LEU A 76 4.98 -21.28 -7.99
CA LEU A 76 3.62 -20.85 -8.36
C LEU A 76 3.35 -19.39 -7.99
N ASP A 77 3.82 -18.99 -6.81
CA ASP A 77 3.71 -17.64 -6.24
C ASP A 77 4.53 -16.59 -7.01
N GLY A 78 5.57 -17.00 -7.74
CA GLY A 78 6.36 -16.12 -8.62
C GLY A 78 5.70 -15.90 -9.99
N GLN A 79 4.86 -16.83 -10.42
CA GLN A 79 4.18 -16.75 -11.71
C GLN A 79 3.03 -15.73 -11.67
N ARG A 80 2.74 -15.10 -12.82
CA ARG A 80 1.59 -14.16 -12.94
C ARG A 80 0.24 -14.89 -13.01
N TRP A 81 0.25 -16.12 -13.52
CA TRP A 81 -0.90 -16.99 -13.69
C TRP A 81 -0.41 -18.42 -13.97
N TYR A 82 -1.21 -19.42 -13.61
CA TYR A 82 -0.97 -20.83 -13.95
C TYR A 82 -2.28 -21.61 -14.05
N THR A 83 -2.22 -22.82 -14.60
CA THR A 83 -3.35 -23.76 -14.61
C THR A 83 -3.19 -24.80 -13.49
N PRO A 84 -4.27 -25.48 -13.07
CA PRO A 84 -4.19 -26.56 -12.09
C PRO A 84 -3.20 -27.67 -12.50
N GLU A 85 -3.13 -27.99 -13.79
CA GLU A 85 -2.22 -29.01 -14.34
C GLU A 85 -0.77 -28.57 -14.20
N LYS A 86 -0.47 -27.29 -14.47
CA LYS A 86 0.88 -26.75 -14.27
C LYS A 86 1.30 -26.77 -12.80
N ALA A 87 0.36 -26.50 -11.89
CA ALA A 87 0.60 -26.63 -10.46
C ALA A 87 0.88 -28.09 -10.07
N HIS A 88 0.08 -29.03 -10.58
CA HIS A 88 0.28 -30.47 -10.37
C HIS A 88 1.64 -30.95 -10.89
N ASP A 89 2.01 -30.58 -12.12
CA ASP A 89 3.29 -30.93 -12.74
C ASP A 89 4.49 -30.41 -11.92
N LEU A 90 4.42 -29.18 -11.41
CA LEU A 90 5.47 -28.62 -10.56
C LEU A 90 5.60 -29.41 -9.25
N LEU A 91 4.48 -29.67 -8.57
CA LEU A 91 4.46 -30.42 -7.31
C LEU A 91 4.93 -31.86 -7.49
N GLY A 92 4.66 -32.48 -8.65
CA GLY A 92 5.20 -33.78 -9.03
C GLY A 92 6.73 -33.77 -9.12
N ARG A 93 7.28 -32.79 -9.85
CA ARG A 93 8.75 -32.64 -10.03
C ARG A 93 9.52 -32.36 -8.75
N LEU A 94 8.89 -31.67 -7.79
CA LEU A 94 9.50 -31.37 -6.49
C LEU A 94 9.78 -32.61 -5.63
N GLY A 95 9.04 -33.69 -5.85
CA GLY A 95 9.08 -34.88 -5.00
C GLY A 95 8.67 -34.59 -3.54
N PRO A 96 8.65 -35.63 -2.67
CA PRO A 96 8.13 -35.48 -1.30
C PRO A 96 8.87 -34.44 -0.45
N ARG A 97 10.22 -34.40 -0.55
CA ARG A 97 11.05 -33.46 0.22
C ARG A 97 10.86 -32.02 -0.27
N GLY A 98 10.88 -31.78 -1.58
CA GLY A 98 10.67 -30.46 -2.17
C GLY A 98 9.28 -29.92 -1.87
N ARG A 99 8.24 -30.76 -1.95
CA ARG A 99 6.87 -30.38 -1.56
C ARG A 99 6.76 -30.00 -0.08
N CYS A 100 7.41 -30.75 0.81
CA CYS A 100 7.42 -30.42 2.24
C CYS A 100 8.10 -29.06 2.49
N LEU A 101 9.27 -28.83 1.88
CA LEU A 101 9.96 -27.54 1.94
C LEU A 101 9.06 -26.41 1.41
N TYR A 102 8.47 -26.60 0.24
CA TYR A 102 7.61 -25.60 -0.39
C TYR A 102 6.39 -25.26 0.48
N ALA A 103 5.73 -26.27 1.06
CA ALA A 103 4.61 -26.06 1.97
C ALA A 103 5.02 -25.28 3.23
N VAL A 104 6.20 -25.55 3.79
CA VAL A 104 6.71 -24.83 4.97
C VAL A 104 7.01 -23.38 4.63
N THR A 105 7.68 -23.11 3.50
CA THR A 105 8.00 -21.75 3.09
C THR A 105 6.73 -20.95 2.75
N ALA A 106 5.76 -21.60 2.11
CA ALA A 106 4.45 -21.00 1.79
C ALA A 106 3.71 -20.49 3.04
N VAL A 107 3.78 -21.20 4.16
CA VAL A 107 3.13 -20.78 5.43
C VAL A 107 4.05 -20.00 6.37
N THR A 108 5.26 -19.64 5.94
CA THR A 108 6.22 -18.88 6.76
C THR A 108 6.72 -17.65 6.03
N LEU A 109 7.71 -17.83 5.14
CA LEU A 109 8.31 -16.77 4.34
C LEU A 109 7.25 -16.04 3.50
N ASP A 110 6.38 -16.81 2.85
CA ASP A 110 5.39 -16.27 1.91
C ASP A 110 4.18 -15.67 2.65
N LEU A 111 4.01 -15.90 3.96
CA LEU A 111 3.07 -15.14 4.79
C LEU A 111 3.68 -13.86 5.34
N PHE A 112 4.98 -13.85 5.62
CA PHE A 112 5.66 -12.68 6.15
C PHE A 112 5.88 -11.61 5.08
N PHE A 113 6.33 -12.01 3.89
CA PHE A 113 6.68 -11.08 2.81
C PHE A 113 5.53 -10.16 2.38
N PRO A 114 4.27 -10.62 2.26
CA PRO A 114 3.16 -9.75 1.91
C PRO A 114 2.86 -8.65 2.92
N ALA A 115 3.04 -8.92 4.21
CA ALA A 115 2.95 -7.88 5.23
C ALA A 115 4.01 -6.79 5.02
N VAL A 116 5.24 -7.19 4.68
CA VAL A 116 6.37 -6.29 4.45
C VAL A 116 6.11 -5.41 3.22
N TYR A 117 5.80 -5.99 2.06
CA TYR A 117 5.57 -5.17 0.87
C TYR A 117 4.30 -4.32 1.04
N ALA A 118 3.24 -4.85 1.67
CA ALA A 118 2.03 -4.06 1.86
C ALA A 118 2.27 -2.83 2.73
N GLY A 119 3.03 -3.00 3.82
CA GLY A 119 3.48 -1.89 4.66
C GLY A 119 4.33 -0.88 3.89
N LEU A 120 5.27 -1.35 3.07
CA LEU A 120 6.15 -0.51 2.27
C LEU A 120 5.35 0.35 1.27
N PHE A 121 4.51 -0.27 0.45
CA PHE A 121 3.68 0.44 -0.53
C PHE A 121 2.67 1.36 0.13
N ALA A 122 2.04 0.95 1.24
CA ALA A 122 1.14 1.82 1.99
C ALA A 122 1.87 3.04 2.58
N GLY A 123 3.07 2.86 3.11
CA GLY A 123 3.92 3.95 3.63
C GLY A 123 4.32 4.93 2.54
N LEU A 124 4.75 4.44 1.37
CA LEU A 124 5.07 5.28 0.21
C LEU A 124 3.83 6.04 -0.29
N ILE A 125 2.69 5.38 -0.46
CA ILE A 125 1.42 6.02 -0.83
C ILE A 125 1.03 7.09 0.19
N GLY A 126 1.22 6.83 1.48
CA GLY A 126 0.99 7.80 2.55
C GLY A 126 1.82 9.07 2.44
N ASN A 127 3.07 8.96 1.98
CA ASN A 127 3.95 10.11 1.75
C ASN A 127 3.65 10.86 0.44
N LEU A 128 3.16 10.16 -0.59
CA LEU A 128 2.99 10.72 -1.93
C LEU A 128 1.62 11.36 -2.17
N TYR A 129 0.61 11.03 -1.37
CA TYR A 129 -0.77 11.45 -1.58
C TYR A 129 -1.34 12.20 -0.38
N PRO A 130 -2.27 13.17 -0.59
CA PRO A 130 -3.04 13.75 0.50
C PRO A 130 -3.79 12.67 1.27
N VAL A 131 -3.91 12.83 2.59
CA VAL A 131 -4.54 11.87 3.53
C VAL A 131 -5.82 11.21 3.00
N ARG A 132 -6.73 12.01 2.41
CA ARG A 132 -8.00 11.53 1.84
C ARG A 132 -7.82 10.44 0.77
N TRP A 133 -6.80 10.57 -0.07
CA TRP A 133 -6.48 9.66 -1.17
C TRP A 133 -5.59 8.53 -0.68
N ALA A 134 -4.57 8.86 0.11
CA ALA A 134 -3.65 7.89 0.68
C ALA A 134 -4.39 6.76 1.41
N ARG A 135 -5.44 7.07 2.19
CA ARG A 135 -6.24 6.04 2.88
C ARG A 135 -6.93 5.05 1.93
N ARG A 136 -7.46 5.53 0.81
CA ARG A 136 -8.14 4.67 -0.17
C ARG A 136 -7.14 3.86 -0.97
N LEU A 137 -6.04 4.50 -1.39
CA LEU A 137 -5.00 3.86 -2.18
C LEU A 137 -4.19 2.84 -1.36
N ALA A 138 -4.00 3.06 -0.06
CA ALA A 138 -3.33 2.10 0.83
C ALA A 138 -4.13 0.79 1.05
N ALA A 139 -5.42 0.76 0.73
CA ALA A 139 -6.20 -0.48 0.74
C ALA A 139 -5.77 -1.45 -0.38
N ILE A 140 -5.18 -0.93 -1.47
CA ILE A 140 -4.74 -1.73 -2.62
C ILE A 140 -3.61 -2.70 -2.23
N PRO A 141 -2.46 -2.24 -1.68
CA PRO A 141 -1.41 -3.16 -1.25
C PRO A 141 -1.84 -4.09 -0.11
N ALA A 142 -2.75 -3.66 0.76
CA ALA A 142 -3.34 -4.53 1.78
C ALA A 142 -4.19 -5.66 1.15
N GLY A 143 -5.01 -5.35 0.15
CA GLY A 143 -5.77 -6.35 -0.61
C GLY A 143 -4.85 -7.33 -1.35
N ALA A 144 -3.74 -6.82 -1.92
CA ALA A 144 -2.74 -7.68 -2.55
C ALA A 144 -2.18 -8.69 -1.54
N ALA A 145 -1.84 -8.26 -0.32
CA ALA A 145 -1.31 -9.15 0.71
C ALA A 145 -2.31 -10.20 1.19
N VAL A 146 -3.58 -9.84 1.31
CA VAL A 146 -4.63 -10.81 1.64
C VAL A 146 -4.77 -11.86 0.52
N ALA A 147 -4.76 -11.43 -0.74
CA ALA A 147 -4.80 -12.36 -1.87
C ALA A 147 -3.57 -13.29 -1.91
N ASP A 148 -2.38 -12.76 -1.59
CA ASP A 148 -1.14 -13.53 -1.48
C ASP A 148 -1.21 -14.58 -0.35
N TRP A 149 -1.68 -14.20 0.85
CA TRP A 149 -1.89 -15.16 1.95
C TRP A 149 -2.88 -16.27 1.60
N CYS A 150 -3.99 -15.94 0.93
CA CYS A 150 -4.94 -16.94 0.47
C CYS A 150 -4.27 -17.92 -0.51
N GLU A 151 -3.52 -17.39 -1.47
CA GLU A 151 -2.81 -18.20 -2.46
C GLU A 151 -1.79 -19.13 -1.81
N ASN A 152 -0.93 -18.62 -0.95
CA ASN A 152 0.10 -19.40 -0.28
C ASN A 152 -0.50 -20.46 0.65
N GLY A 153 -1.63 -20.18 1.30
CA GLY A 153 -2.38 -21.16 2.07
C GLY A 153 -2.88 -22.33 1.21
N LEU A 154 -3.40 -22.03 0.01
CA LEU A 154 -3.87 -23.04 -0.94
C LEU A 154 -2.71 -23.81 -1.57
N VAL A 155 -1.59 -23.16 -1.88
CA VAL A 155 -0.37 -23.82 -2.38
C VAL A 155 0.20 -24.76 -1.32
N ALA A 156 0.27 -24.32 -0.06
CA ALA A 156 0.71 -25.17 1.04
C ALA A 156 -0.20 -26.39 1.21
N TYR A 157 -1.53 -26.20 1.09
CA TYR A 157 -2.48 -27.30 1.07
C TYR A 157 -2.17 -28.29 -0.06
N LEU A 158 -2.12 -27.82 -1.31
CA LEU A 158 -1.84 -28.63 -2.49
C LEU A 158 -0.52 -29.40 -2.38
N ALA A 159 0.53 -28.77 -1.86
CA ALA A 159 1.82 -29.41 -1.66
C ALA A 159 1.78 -30.52 -0.59
N ARG A 160 0.97 -30.35 0.46
CA ARG A 160 0.81 -31.33 1.55
C ARG A 160 -0.12 -32.48 1.21
N THR A 161 -1.15 -32.25 0.42
CA THR A 161 -2.16 -33.24 0.04
C THR A 161 -1.98 -33.75 -1.40
N PHE A 162 -0.79 -33.56 -1.96
CA PHE A 162 -0.49 -33.91 -3.34
C PHE A 162 -0.78 -35.38 -3.65
N ASP A 163 -1.56 -35.61 -4.71
CA ASP A 163 -1.89 -36.92 -5.27
C ASP A 163 -1.34 -37.01 -6.69
N GLU A 164 -0.43 -37.95 -6.93
CA GLU A 164 0.19 -38.14 -8.25
C GLU A 164 -0.82 -38.55 -9.33
N ALA A 165 -1.94 -39.20 -8.95
CA ALA A 165 -2.92 -39.70 -9.90
C ALA A 165 -3.95 -38.66 -10.33
N ARG A 166 -4.07 -37.51 -9.63
CA ARG A 166 -5.19 -36.59 -9.81
C ARG A 166 -4.79 -35.12 -9.66
N THR A 167 -5.27 -34.29 -10.59
CA THR A 167 -5.21 -32.82 -10.47
C THR A 167 -6.30 -32.32 -9.54
N ASP A 168 -5.94 -31.46 -8.58
CA ASP A 168 -6.86 -30.88 -7.61
C ASP A 168 -7.44 -29.55 -8.13
N PRO A 169 -8.79 -29.39 -8.17
CA PRO A 169 -9.42 -28.13 -8.59
C PRO A 169 -9.05 -26.92 -7.70
N VAL A 170 -8.56 -27.14 -6.47
CA VAL A 170 -8.03 -26.08 -5.60
C VAL A 170 -6.87 -25.33 -6.27
N GLY A 171 -6.12 -25.98 -7.17
CA GLY A 171 -5.11 -25.32 -8.01
C GLY A 171 -5.68 -24.16 -8.84
N GLY A 172 -6.93 -24.26 -9.28
CA GLY A 172 -7.60 -23.18 -10.02
C GLY A 172 -7.95 -21.99 -9.13
N ILE A 173 -8.36 -22.25 -7.88
CA ILE A 173 -8.65 -21.20 -6.90
C ILE A 173 -7.35 -20.45 -6.54
N ALA A 174 -6.25 -21.19 -6.34
CA ALA A 174 -4.93 -20.62 -6.09
C ALA A 174 -4.45 -19.75 -7.27
N ALA A 175 -4.68 -20.19 -8.51
CA ALA A 175 -4.38 -19.39 -9.70
C ALA A 175 -5.17 -18.07 -9.76
N VAL A 176 -6.46 -18.09 -9.41
CA VAL A 176 -7.27 -16.84 -9.33
C VAL A 176 -6.72 -15.89 -8.26
N ALA A 177 -6.35 -16.42 -7.10
CA ALA A 177 -5.71 -15.63 -6.05
C ALA A 177 -4.37 -15.04 -6.53
N THR A 178 -3.58 -15.81 -7.29
CA THR A 178 -2.33 -15.36 -7.96
C THR A 178 -2.56 -14.21 -8.93
N ALA A 179 -3.62 -14.27 -9.73
CA ALA A 179 -3.96 -13.19 -10.66
C ALA A 179 -4.37 -11.92 -9.91
N LEU A 180 -5.21 -12.08 -8.88
CA LEU A 180 -5.72 -10.98 -8.09
C LEU A 180 -4.59 -10.26 -7.35
N LYS A 181 -3.71 -11.02 -6.67
CA LYS A 181 -2.54 -10.43 -6.00
C LYS A 181 -1.64 -9.70 -6.99
N THR A 182 -1.37 -10.29 -8.16
CA THR A 182 -0.53 -9.69 -9.19
C THR A 182 -1.13 -8.38 -9.70
N GLY A 183 -2.42 -8.37 -10.02
CA GLY A 183 -3.13 -7.16 -10.48
C GLY A 183 -3.13 -6.05 -9.43
N LEU A 184 -3.40 -6.38 -8.16
CA LEU A 184 -3.38 -5.42 -7.07
C LEU A 184 -1.97 -4.89 -6.78
N PHE A 185 -0.95 -5.76 -6.85
CA PHE A 185 0.45 -5.37 -6.68
C PHE A 185 0.89 -4.39 -7.78
N LEU A 186 0.59 -4.70 -9.05
CA LEU A 186 0.87 -3.80 -10.18
C LEU A 186 0.14 -2.47 -10.03
N LEU A 187 -1.12 -2.49 -9.57
CA LEU A 187 -1.87 -1.28 -9.30
C LEU A 187 -1.23 -0.45 -8.18
N ALA A 188 -0.72 -1.08 -7.12
CA ALA A 188 0.00 -0.39 -6.06
C ALA A 188 1.30 0.26 -6.57
N MET A 189 2.06 -0.43 -7.43
CA MET A 189 3.23 0.15 -8.11
C MET A 189 2.85 1.37 -8.95
N CYS A 190 1.80 1.27 -9.77
CA CYS A 190 1.29 2.39 -10.57
C CYS A 190 0.91 3.60 -9.69
N CYS A 191 0.30 3.36 -8.52
CA CYS A 191 0.01 4.42 -7.56
C CYS A 191 1.29 5.10 -7.07
N VAL A 192 2.31 4.35 -6.69
CA VAL A 192 3.58 4.94 -6.25
C VAL A 192 4.23 5.76 -7.37
N VAL A 193 4.33 5.23 -8.59
CA VAL A 193 4.92 5.92 -9.75
C VAL A 193 4.15 7.23 -10.05
N ALA A 194 2.82 7.18 -10.09
CA ALA A 194 1.99 8.36 -10.32
C ALA A 194 2.15 9.41 -9.20
N GLY A 195 2.26 8.96 -7.95
CA GLY A 195 2.53 9.81 -6.78
C GLY A 195 3.88 10.52 -6.86
N CYS A 196 4.93 9.79 -7.25
CA CYS A 196 6.27 10.36 -7.49
C CYS A 196 6.23 11.41 -8.61
N GLY A 197 5.61 11.08 -9.75
CA GLY A 197 5.49 12.03 -10.87
C GLY A 197 4.67 13.28 -10.53
N ARG A 198 3.70 13.19 -9.63
CA ARG A 198 2.99 14.36 -9.08
C ARG A 198 3.92 15.21 -8.21
N SER A 199 4.72 14.58 -7.34
CA SER A 199 5.60 15.25 -6.39
C SER A 199 6.74 16.00 -7.09
N ILE A 200 7.34 15.40 -8.12
CA ILE A 200 8.38 16.04 -8.95
C ILE A 200 7.82 17.27 -9.68
N ARG A 201 6.64 17.14 -10.32
CA ARG A 201 6.01 18.27 -11.02
C ARG A 201 5.69 19.44 -10.08
N SER A 202 5.28 19.16 -8.84
CA SER A 202 5.05 20.23 -7.86
C SER A 202 6.34 20.93 -7.43
N ALA A 203 7.46 20.21 -7.31
CA ALA A 203 8.76 20.81 -6.97
C ALA A 203 9.23 21.73 -8.10
N LEU A 204 9.26 21.23 -9.34
CA LEU A 204 9.67 22.02 -10.51
C LEU A 204 8.79 23.27 -10.73
N GLY A 205 7.48 23.17 -10.46
CA GLY A 205 6.57 24.32 -10.55
C GLY A 205 6.81 25.39 -9.48
N GLN A 206 7.27 24.99 -8.29
CA GLN A 206 7.63 25.94 -7.22
C GLN A 206 8.93 26.67 -7.54
N ASP A 207 9.94 25.98 -8.08
CA ASP A 207 11.21 26.59 -8.48
C ASP A 207 11.01 27.65 -9.58
N ALA A 208 10.18 27.34 -10.59
CA ALA A 208 9.85 28.27 -11.67
C ALA A 208 9.04 29.50 -11.21
N ALA A 209 8.32 29.39 -10.09
CA ALA A 209 7.58 30.50 -9.48
C ALA A 209 8.43 31.32 -8.50
N GLY A 210 9.37 30.67 -7.80
CA GLY A 210 10.33 31.31 -6.89
C GLY A 210 11.36 32.16 -7.65
N ASN A 211 11.89 31.65 -8.76
CA ASN A 211 12.88 32.37 -9.57
C ASN A 211 12.31 33.66 -10.23
N ARG A 212 10.99 33.75 -10.44
CA ARG A 212 10.32 34.96 -10.96
C ARG A 212 10.11 36.06 -9.92
N ARG A 213 10.42 35.80 -8.64
CA ARG A 213 10.27 36.76 -7.54
C ARG A 213 11.60 37.27 -6.98
N ALA A 214 12.73 36.82 -7.53
CA ALA A 214 14.03 37.40 -7.24
C ALA A 214 14.20 38.67 -8.08
N PRO A 215 14.37 39.86 -7.45
CA PRO A 215 14.54 41.14 -8.14
C PRO A 215 15.90 41.29 -8.82
#